data_AF-J3GSB8-F1
#
_entry.id   AF-J3GSB8-F1
#
_cell.length_a   1.000
_cell.length_b   1.000
_cell.length_c   1.000
_cell.angle_alpha   90.00
_cell.angle_beta   90.00
_cell.angle_gamma   90.00
#
_symmetry.space_group_name_H-M   'P 1'
#
loop_
_entity.id
_entity.type
_entity.pdbx_description
1 polymer ?
#
loop_
_entity_poly.entity_id
_entity_poly.type
_entity_poly.pdbx_seq_one_letter_code
_entity_poly.pdbx_strand_id
1 'polypeptide(L)'
;MKLRYPQVLLFLLSLTALPWAMAADSVKLDTPAGGWRTGTPEGEGESFRQTVNYPASSVNTPTGQANTARISGQIKATAKSAEPGRLIVNGVSMPLKIDPAGRFDRPFSFPNGSNSVEVRSPDGQQRHRTQFLNSSGGATPAKLRVLLSWDSDNTDLDLHLITPDGAHIWYGDRVAPNGAALDVDVTTGYGPEIFAMPAPIKGQYLVYVNYFGGGYSSDEEGQEDAVQALTTAQVTVITEEGTPSEKMETFLVPMRAVGELTLVKSFSYP
;
A
#
# COMPACT_ATOMS: atom_id res chain seq x y z
N MET A 1 -81.96 -22.41 11.69
CA MET A 1 -81.30 -22.06 10.41
C MET A 1 -80.88 -20.61 10.43
N LYS A 2 -79.57 -20.34 10.43
CA LYS A 2 -78.90 -19.12 9.95
C LYS A 2 -77.39 -19.36 10.09
N LEU A 3 -76.75 -19.79 9.01
CA LEU A 3 -75.29 -19.91 8.90
C LEU A 3 -74.68 -18.50 9.03
N ARG A 4 -73.67 -18.34 9.89
CA ARG A 4 -72.81 -17.16 9.91
C ARG A 4 -71.46 -17.55 9.31
N TYR A 5 -71.12 -16.92 8.20
CA TYR A 5 -69.85 -17.05 7.48
C TYR A 5 -68.67 -16.58 8.37
N PRO A 6 -67.48 -17.21 8.30
CA PRO A 6 -66.30 -16.68 8.94
C PRO A 6 -65.72 -15.54 8.09
N GLN A 7 -65.31 -14.46 8.75
CA GLN A 7 -64.56 -13.36 8.14
C GLN A 7 -63.18 -13.87 7.75
N VAL A 8 -62.95 -14.06 6.45
CA VAL A 8 -61.60 -14.24 5.89
C VAL A 8 -60.95 -12.86 5.89
N LEU A 9 -60.02 -12.66 6.82
CA LEU A 9 -59.19 -11.46 6.92
C LEU A 9 -58.11 -11.55 5.82
N LEU A 10 -58.32 -10.83 4.71
CA LEU A 10 -57.35 -10.71 3.62
C LEU A 10 -56.23 -9.74 4.07
N PHE A 11 -55.12 -10.27 4.59
CA PHE A 11 -53.91 -9.48 4.84
C PHE A 11 -53.20 -9.23 3.51
N LEU A 12 -53.45 -8.06 2.91
CA LEU A 12 -52.65 -7.53 1.81
C LEU A 12 -51.27 -7.12 2.37
N LEU A 13 -50.25 -7.95 2.16
CA LEU A 13 -48.85 -7.54 2.30
C LEU A 13 -48.57 -6.43 1.29
N SER A 14 -48.48 -5.19 1.77
CA SER A 14 -47.82 -4.12 1.05
C SER A 14 -46.31 -4.38 1.14
N LEU A 15 -45.76 -5.04 0.13
CA LEU A 15 -44.32 -5.07 -0.09
C LEU A 15 -43.90 -3.66 -0.52
N THR A 16 -43.54 -2.81 0.45
CA THR A 16 -42.83 -1.58 0.17
C THR A 16 -41.44 -1.97 -0.34
N ALA A 17 -41.27 -1.91 -1.66
CA ALA A 17 -39.95 -1.93 -2.27
C ALA A 17 -39.23 -0.65 -1.80
N LEU A 18 -38.49 -0.74 -0.69
CA LEU A 18 -37.47 0.23 -0.34
C LEU A 18 -36.49 0.24 -1.52
N PRO A 19 -36.32 1.35 -2.25
CA PRO A 19 -35.24 1.42 -3.21
C PRO A 19 -33.94 1.17 -2.45
N TRP A 20 -33.12 0.23 -2.94
CA TRP A 20 -31.73 0.19 -2.51
C TRP A 20 -31.15 1.56 -2.79
N ALA A 21 -30.92 2.34 -1.72
CA ALA A 21 -30.07 3.50 -1.80
C ALA A 21 -28.72 2.96 -2.27
N MET A 22 -28.41 3.14 -3.54
CA MET A 22 -27.05 3.04 -4.03
C MET A 22 -26.27 4.04 -3.18
N ALA A 23 -25.51 3.55 -2.21
CA ALA A 23 -24.60 4.39 -1.47
C ALA A 23 -23.72 5.06 -2.52
N ALA A 24 -23.80 6.38 -2.64
CA ALA A 24 -22.93 7.11 -3.54
C ALA A 24 -21.49 6.74 -3.18
N ASP A 25 -20.73 6.24 -4.16
CA ASP A 25 -19.33 5.85 -3.98
C ASP A 25 -18.59 7.05 -3.38
N SER A 26 -18.27 6.92 -2.10
CA SER A 26 -17.72 8.00 -1.28
C SER A 26 -16.20 8.00 -1.35
N VAL A 27 -15.60 6.91 -1.85
CA VAL A 27 -14.21 6.85 -2.30
C VAL A 27 -14.19 6.90 -3.84
N LYS A 28 -13.49 7.88 -4.39
CA LYS A 28 -13.15 7.98 -5.81
C LYS A 28 -11.71 7.53 -6.01
N LEU A 29 -11.50 6.52 -6.85
CA LEU A 29 -10.17 6.08 -7.27
C LEU A 29 -9.90 6.62 -8.68
N ASP A 30 -8.98 7.58 -8.81
CA ASP A 30 -8.58 8.13 -10.11
C ASP A 30 -7.60 7.20 -10.82
N THR A 31 -6.68 6.61 -10.07
CA THR A 31 -5.77 5.56 -10.54
C THR A 31 -5.59 4.47 -9.47
N PRO A 32 -5.46 3.20 -9.85
CA PRO A 32 -5.62 2.65 -11.20
C PRO A 32 -7.10 2.63 -11.66
N ALA A 33 -7.33 2.82 -12.95
CA ALA A 33 -8.63 2.53 -13.57
C ALA A 33 -8.78 1.02 -13.80
N GLY A 34 -10.02 0.53 -13.78
CA GLY A 34 -10.31 -0.87 -14.07
C GLY A 34 -10.07 -1.25 -15.52
N GLY A 35 -9.92 -2.55 -15.79
CA GLY A 35 -9.75 -3.08 -17.15
C GLY A 35 -8.32 -3.40 -17.52
N TRP A 36 -7.96 -3.25 -18.80
CA TRP A 36 -6.65 -3.61 -19.33
C TRP A 36 -5.72 -2.40 -19.33
N ARG A 37 -4.53 -2.55 -18.75
CA ARG A 37 -3.50 -1.51 -18.71
C ARG A 37 -2.28 -2.00 -19.47
N THR A 38 -1.84 -1.20 -20.43
CA THR A 38 -0.54 -1.39 -21.09
C THR A 38 0.39 -0.30 -20.57
N GLY A 39 1.52 -0.69 -19.99
CA GLY A 39 2.60 0.27 -19.73
C GLY A 39 3.10 0.88 -21.04
N THR A 40 3.66 2.09 -21.00
CA THR A 40 4.45 2.61 -22.11
C THR A 40 5.67 1.69 -22.32
N PRO A 41 6.14 1.45 -23.56
CA PRO A 41 7.41 0.81 -23.78
C PRO A 41 8.49 1.52 -22.94
N GLU A 42 9.34 0.76 -22.24
CA GLU A 42 10.45 1.26 -21.42
C GLU A 42 10.10 2.08 -20.16
N GLY A 43 8.82 2.13 -19.74
CA GLY A 43 8.45 2.79 -18.47
C GLY A 43 8.61 4.32 -18.50
N GLU A 44 8.49 4.94 -19.67
CA GLU A 44 8.56 6.40 -19.83
C GLU A 44 7.60 7.11 -18.84
N GLY A 45 8.18 7.91 -17.94
CA GLY A 45 7.45 8.66 -16.91
C GLY A 45 7.22 7.91 -15.59
N GLU A 46 7.60 6.64 -15.46
CA GLU A 46 7.52 5.89 -14.20
C GLU A 46 8.68 6.28 -13.26
N SER A 47 8.51 7.36 -12.50
CA SER A 47 9.46 7.73 -11.44
C SER A 47 9.04 7.06 -10.14
N PHE A 48 9.90 6.19 -9.63
CA PHE A 48 9.71 5.51 -8.34
C PHE A 48 10.65 6.04 -7.24
N ARG A 49 11.16 7.27 -7.43
CA ARG A 49 11.95 8.01 -6.45
C ARG A 49 11.21 9.27 -6.02
N GLN A 50 11.17 9.56 -4.73
CA GLN A 50 10.81 10.89 -4.24
C GLN A 50 12.09 11.72 -3.99
N THR A 51 12.15 12.96 -4.49
CA THR A 51 13.19 13.91 -4.05
C THR A 51 12.76 14.51 -2.72
N VAL A 52 13.60 14.37 -1.70
CA VAL A 52 13.29 14.75 -0.32
C VAL A 52 14.13 15.96 0.06
N ASN A 53 13.46 17.04 0.46
CA ASN A 53 14.10 18.16 1.14
C ASN A 53 13.67 18.11 2.61
N TYR A 54 14.64 17.97 3.51
CA TYR A 54 14.36 17.88 4.94
C TYR A 54 14.01 19.26 5.54
N PRO A 55 13.10 19.30 6.54
CA PRO A 55 12.31 18.19 7.08
C PRO A 55 11.12 17.84 6.17
N ALA A 56 10.94 16.54 5.89
CA ALA A 56 9.99 16.07 4.90
C ALA A 56 8.63 15.76 5.54
N SER A 57 7.65 16.65 5.35
CA SER A 57 6.32 16.57 6.00
C SER A 57 5.23 15.92 5.12
N SER A 58 5.50 15.62 3.86
CA SER A 58 4.51 15.07 2.93
C SER A 58 5.07 13.97 2.01
N VAL A 59 4.22 13.00 1.70
CA VAL A 59 4.43 12.07 0.58
C VAL A 59 4.14 12.87 -0.68
N ASN A 60 5.20 13.20 -1.43
CA ASN A 60 5.07 13.93 -2.67
C ASN A 60 5.38 12.99 -3.82
N THR A 61 4.35 12.58 -4.54
CA THR A 61 4.49 11.94 -5.84
C THR A 61 5.22 12.89 -6.79
N PRO A 62 6.35 12.49 -7.41
CA PRO A 62 7.08 13.32 -8.37
C PRO A 62 6.18 13.93 -9.45
N THR A 63 6.46 15.19 -9.79
CA THR A 63 5.80 15.87 -10.92
C THR A 63 6.09 15.10 -12.20
N GLY A 64 5.04 14.65 -12.90
CA GLY A 64 5.16 13.88 -14.14
C GLY A 64 5.16 12.36 -13.99
N GLN A 65 4.95 11.80 -12.78
CA GLN A 65 4.86 10.35 -12.61
C GLN A 65 3.72 9.74 -13.45
N ALA A 66 3.98 8.66 -14.16
CA ALA A 66 2.98 8.02 -15.00
C ALA A 66 1.81 7.51 -14.16
N ASN A 67 0.59 7.63 -14.70
CA ASN A 67 -0.62 7.09 -14.06
C ASN A 67 -0.53 5.56 -13.88
N THR A 68 0.33 4.87 -14.63
CA THR A 68 0.64 3.44 -14.52
C THR A 68 1.29 3.06 -13.20
N ALA A 69 2.09 3.96 -12.63
CA ALA A 69 2.96 3.72 -11.47
C ALA A 69 2.46 4.39 -10.17
N ARG A 70 1.17 4.73 -10.06
CA ARG A 70 0.62 5.38 -8.87
C ARG A 70 -0.80 4.91 -8.52
N ILE A 71 -1.18 5.19 -7.28
CA ILE A 71 -2.52 5.00 -6.71
C ILE A 71 -2.97 6.36 -6.20
N SER A 72 -4.00 6.92 -6.83
CA SER A 72 -4.47 8.27 -6.52
C SER A 72 -5.99 8.36 -6.51
N GLY A 73 -6.51 9.31 -5.75
CA GLY A 73 -7.93 9.53 -5.66
C GLY A 73 -8.31 10.45 -4.52
N GLN A 74 -9.59 10.38 -4.16
CA GLN A 74 -10.16 11.19 -3.10
C GLN A 74 -11.22 10.41 -2.33
N ILE A 75 -11.16 10.48 -1.01
CA ILE A 75 -12.22 10.05 -0.10
C ILE A 75 -13.04 11.28 0.26
N LYS A 76 -14.37 11.16 0.20
CA LYS A 76 -15.27 12.24 0.60
C LYS A 76 -14.98 12.60 2.05
N ALA A 77 -14.69 13.89 2.27
CA ALA A 77 -14.29 14.44 3.56
C ALA A 77 -15.15 13.85 4.68
N THR A 78 -14.50 13.04 5.51
CA THR A 78 -15.04 12.52 6.76
C THR A 78 -14.58 13.45 7.88
N ALA A 79 -15.21 13.37 9.05
CA ALA A 79 -14.75 14.16 10.22
C ALA A 79 -13.24 14.00 10.41
N LYS A 80 -12.54 15.05 10.88
CA LYS A 80 -11.10 15.02 11.14
C LYS A 80 -10.74 13.79 11.97
N SER A 81 -10.17 12.78 11.32
CA SER A 81 -9.68 11.56 11.94
C SER A 81 -8.17 11.65 12.00
N ALA A 82 -7.60 11.41 13.18
CA ALA A 82 -6.15 11.28 13.33
C ALA A 82 -5.64 9.95 12.76
N GLU A 83 -6.53 8.95 12.63
CA GLU A 83 -6.18 7.64 12.07
C GLU A 83 -6.02 7.70 10.55
N PRO A 84 -5.01 7.00 9.99
CA PRO A 84 -4.86 6.88 8.54
C PRO A 84 -5.96 6.00 7.92
N GLY A 85 -6.22 6.21 6.63
CA GLY A 85 -7.02 5.27 5.84
C GLY A 85 -6.31 3.92 5.68
N ARG A 86 -6.88 3.05 4.83
CA ARG A 86 -6.21 1.80 4.43
C ARG A 86 -6.12 1.70 2.93
N LEU A 87 -4.95 1.31 2.45
CA LEU A 87 -4.69 0.91 1.08
C LEU A 87 -4.42 -0.60 1.08
N ILE A 88 -5.18 -1.36 0.31
CA ILE A 88 -5.01 -2.81 0.16
C ILE A 88 -4.67 -3.10 -1.29
N VAL A 89 -3.47 -3.62 -1.55
CA VAL A 89 -3.03 -4.01 -2.89
C VAL A 89 -2.79 -5.51 -2.91
N ASN A 90 -3.52 -6.24 -3.75
CA ASN A 90 -3.42 -7.71 -3.86
C ASN A 90 -3.48 -8.45 -2.51
N GLY A 91 -4.28 -7.92 -1.58
CA GLY A 91 -4.42 -8.45 -0.22
C GLY A 91 -3.43 -7.89 0.82
N VAL A 92 -2.37 -7.20 0.41
CA VAL A 92 -1.43 -6.51 1.31
C VAL A 92 -2.03 -5.20 1.79
N SER A 93 -2.39 -5.12 3.06
CA SER A 93 -2.98 -3.93 3.69
C SER A 93 -1.90 -3.02 4.26
N MET A 94 -1.94 -1.73 3.95
CA MET A 94 -0.99 -0.70 4.39
C MET A 94 -1.76 0.56 4.86
N PRO A 95 -1.24 1.34 5.81
CA PRO A 95 -1.85 2.62 6.19
C PRO A 95 -1.80 3.63 5.05
N LEU A 96 -2.87 4.39 4.83
CA LEU A 96 -2.99 5.40 3.77
C LEU A 96 -3.07 6.81 4.33
N LYS A 97 -2.09 7.65 4.02
CA LYS A 97 -2.10 9.09 4.32
C LYS A 97 -3.12 9.76 3.41
N ILE A 98 -4.02 10.53 4.03
CA ILE A 98 -5.09 11.28 3.36
C ILE A 98 -4.94 12.73 3.80
N ASP A 99 -4.91 13.65 2.84
CA ASP A 99 -4.80 15.08 3.14
C ASP A 99 -6.11 15.64 3.74
N PRO A 100 -6.10 16.87 4.31
CA PRO A 100 -7.31 17.48 4.86
C PRO A 100 -8.47 17.68 3.86
N ALA A 101 -8.20 17.66 2.55
CA ALA A 101 -9.21 17.71 1.50
C ALA A 101 -9.72 16.30 1.09
N GLY A 102 -9.21 15.24 1.72
CA GLY A 102 -9.57 13.86 1.46
C GLY A 102 -8.77 13.20 0.34
N ARG A 103 -7.74 13.86 -0.23
CA ARG A 103 -6.98 13.32 -1.35
C ARG A 103 -5.86 12.40 -0.89
N PHE A 104 -5.51 11.46 -1.76
CA PHE A 104 -4.35 10.61 -1.62
C PHE A 104 -3.67 10.43 -2.98
N ASP A 105 -2.35 10.33 -2.98
CA ASP A 105 -1.53 10.02 -4.14
C ASP A 105 -0.29 9.28 -3.64
N ARG A 106 -0.01 8.12 -4.21
CA ARG A 106 1.13 7.29 -3.82
C ARG A 106 1.75 6.57 -5.01
N PRO A 107 3.09 6.56 -5.12
CA PRO A 107 3.77 5.69 -6.06
C PRO A 107 3.54 4.22 -5.70
N PHE A 108 3.37 3.37 -6.70
CA PHE A 108 3.27 1.92 -6.51
C PHE A 108 3.73 1.17 -7.77
N SER A 109 4.59 0.17 -7.60
CA SER A 109 5.01 -0.75 -8.66
C SER A 109 4.04 -1.93 -8.70
N PHE A 110 3.19 -2.03 -9.73
CA PHE A 110 2.26 -3.16 -9.85
C PHE A 110 2.92 -4.36 -10.54
N PRO A 111 2.75 -5.59 -10.03
CA PRO A 111 3.16 -6.78 -10.77
C PRO A 111 2.43 -6.89 -12.11
N ASN A 112 3.01 -7.61 -13.05
CA ASN A 112 2.34 -7.98 -14.28
C ASN A 112 1.19 -8.96 -13.98
N GLY A 113 0.13 -8.95 -14.77
CA GLY A 113 -1.05 -9.80 -14.56
C GLY A 113 -2.16 -9.15 -13.75
N SER A 114 -2.95 -9.98 -13.07
CA SER A 114 -4.19 -9.53 -12.39
C SER A 114 -3.87 -8.81 -11.10
N ASN A 115 -4.42 -7.61 -10.93
CA ASN A 115 -4.21 -6.77 -9.78
C ASN A 115 -5.54 -6.28 -9.21
N SER A 116 -5.57 -6.06 -7.89
CA SER A 116 -6.66 -5.42 -7.18
C SER A 116 -6.13 -4.34 -6.24
N VAL A 117 -6.78 -3.19 -6.27
CA VAL A 117 -6.55 -2.08 -5.34
C VAL A 117 -7.84 -1.77 -4.63
N GLU A 118 -7.81 -1.72 -3.31
CA GLU A 118 -8.92 -1.25 -2.49
C GLU A 118 -8.46 -0.15 -1.57
N VAL A 119 -9.24 0.93 -1.50
CA VAL A 119 -9.05 2.03 -0.58
C VAL A 119 -10.21 2.05 0.41
N ARG A 120 -9.90 2.24 1.70
CA ARG A 120 -10.88 2.40 2.78
C ARG A 120 -10.65 3.70 3.55
N SER A 121 -11.72 4.34 3.97
CA SER A 121 -11.67 5.46 4.92
C SER A 121 -11.13 5.00 6.29
N PRO A 122 -10.65 5.93 7.14
CA PRO A 122 -10.15 5.60 8.48
C PRO A 122 -11.15 4.83 9.35
N ASP A 123 -12.44 5.16 9.25
CA ASP A 123 -13.53 4.49 9.97
C ASP A 123 -13.99 3.15 9.33
N GLY A 124 -13.40 2.79 8.18
CA GLY A 124 -13.73 1.60 7.40
C GLY A 124 -15.11 1.62 6.73
N GLN A 125 -15.88 2.71 6.85
CA GLN A 125 -17.26 2.77 6.34
C GLN A 125 -17.31 3.01 4.83
N GLN A 126 -16.38 3.82 4.31
CA GLN A 126 -16.24 4.10 2.89
C GLN A 126 -15.19 3.18 2.31
N ARG A 127 -15.49 2.54 1.19
CA ARG A 127 -14.52 1.71 0.46
C ARG A 127 -14.79 1.72 -1.02
N HIS A 128 -13.74 1.63 -1.82
CA HIS A 128 -13.82 1.37 -3.25
C HIS A 128 -12.72 0.39 -3.65
N ARG A 129 -13.07 -0.60 -4.48
CA ARG A 129 -12.14 -1.59 -5.01
C ARG A 129 -12.16 -1.55 -6.53
N THR A 130 -10.97 -1.51 -7.12
CA THR A 130 -10.78 -1.62 -8.55
C THR A 130 -9.92 -2.83 -8.86
N GLN A 131 -10.27 -3.55 -9.93
CA GLN A 131 -9.49 -4.65 -10.48
C GLN A 131 -9.07 -4.32 -11.90
N PHE A 132 -7.85 -4.68 -12.24
CA PHE A 132 -7.29 -4.44 -13.56
C PHE A 132 -6.25 -5.50 -13.90
N LEU A 133 -6.04 -5.71 -15.19
CA LEU A 133 -4.94 -6.49 -15.71
C LEU A 133 -3.82 -5.55 -16.11
N ASN A 134 -2.68 -5.69 -15.46
CA ASN A 134 -1.45 -5.04 -15.87
C ASN A 134 -0.80 -5.90 -16.94
N SER A 135 -0.52 -5.32 -18.10
CA SER A 135 0.19 -5.95 -19.20
C SER A 135 1.32 -5.01 -19.59
N SER A 136 2.36 -4.93 -18.75
CA SER A 136 3.58 -4.21 -19.13
C SER A 136 4.27 -4.98 -20.25
N GLY A 137 4.24 -4.43 -21.47
CA GLY A 137 4.70 -5.10 -22.70
C GLY A 137 6.21 -5.26 -22.82
N GLY A 138 6.89 -5.71 -21.76
CA GLY A 138 8.34 -5.95 -21.76
C GLY A 138 9.00 -6.10 -20.37
N ALA A 139 8.33 -5.78 -19.27
CA ALA A 139 8.90 -5.93 -17.93
C ALA A 139 8.74 -7.38 -17.43
N THR A 140 9.86 -8.02 -17.07
CA THR A 140 9.83 -9.36 -16.46
C THR A 140 9.12 -9.28 -15.12
N PRO A 141 8.06 -10.07 -14.87
CA PRO A 141 7.36 -10.06 -13.60
C PRO A 141 8.32 -10.37 -12.44
N ALA A 142 8.20 -9.63 -11.35
CA ALA A 142 8.87 -9.96 -10.11
C ALA A 142 8.41 -11.35 -9.62
N LYS A 143 9.34 -12.17 -9.15
CA LYS A 143 9.02 -13.43 -8.46
C LYS A 143 9.19 -13.31 -6.96
N LEU A 144 10.19 -12.55 -6.52
CA LEU A 144 10.35 -12.17 -5.12
C LEU A 144 10.00 -10.70 -4.99
N ARG A 145 9.13 -10.39 -4.04
CA ARG A 145 8.79 -9.03 -3.65
C ARG A 145 8.85 -8.89 -2.13
N VAL A 146 9.38 -7.77 -1.65
CA VAL A 146 9.31 -7.41 -0.23
C VAL A 146 8.75 -6.01 -0.14
N LEU A 147 7.68 -5.84 0.65
CA LEU A 147 7.05 -4.54 0.90
C LEU A 147 7.27 -4.16 2.36
N LEU A 148 7.68 -2.93 2.59
CA LEU A 148 7.74 -2.31 3.91
C LEU A 148 6.73 -1.16 3.98
N SER A 149 5.95 -1.12 5.05
CA SER A 149 5.11 0.02 5.45
C SER A 149 5.17 0.18 6.96
N TRP A 150 4.67 1.27 7.52
CA TRP A 150 4.67 1.49 8.97
C TRP A 150 3.46 2.30 9.42
N ASP A 151 3.23 2.36 10.72
CA ASP A 151 2.01 2.93 11.32
C ASP A 151 2.14 4.36 11.87
N SER A 152 3.35 4.91 11.95
CA SER A 152 3.60 6.29 12.42
C SER A 152 3.82 7.29 11.28
N ASP A 153 3.12 8.43 11.32
CA ASP A 153 3.37 9.51 10.35
C ASP A 153 4.69 10.24 10.65
N ASN A 154 5.23 10.94 9.66
CA ASN A 154 6.50 11.66 9.74
C ASN A 154 7.65 10.77 10.24
N THR A 155 7.61 9.49 9.88
CA THR A 155 8.67 8.51 10.15
C THR A 155 9.25 8.05 8.83
N ASP A 156 10.55 7.77 8.85
CA ASP A 156 11.35 7.29 7.73
C ASP A 156 11.96 5.93 8.12
N LEU A 157 11.46 4.86 7.49
CA LEU A 157 12.00 3.51 7.66
C LEU A 157 12.50 3.00 6.31
N ASP A 158 13.77 2.60 6.26
CA ASP A 158 14.39 2.05 5.05
C ASP A 158 14.36 0.51 5.05
N LEU A 159 14.06 -0.06 3.90
CA LEU A 159 14.18 -1.47 3.59
C LEU A 159 15.60 -1.80 3.13
N HIS A 160 16.23 -2.73 3.84
CA HIS A 160 17.55 -3.24 3.53
C HIS A 160 17.44 -4.73 3.22
N LEU A 161 17.94 -5.16 2.06
CA LEU A 161 17.89 -6.56 1.64
C LEU A 161 19.28 -7.05 1.22
N ILE A 162 19.70 -8.19 1.79
CA ILE A 162 20.92 -8.88 1.39
C ILE A 162 20.54 -10.12 0.58
N THR A 163 21.07 -10.22 -0.63
CA THR A 163 20.86 -11.36 -1.53
C THR A 163 21.88 -12.49 -1.26
N PRO A 164 21.65 -13.72 -1.73
CA PRO A 164 22.52 -14.88 -1.45
C PRO A 164 23.97 -14.73 -1.93
N ASP A 165 24.20 -13.94 -2.98
CA ASP A 165 25.51 -13.59 -3.53
C ASP A 165 26.17 -12.40 -2.80
N GLY A 166 25.53 -11.86 -1.76
CA GLY A 166 26.07 -10.83 -0.89
C GLY A 166 25.79 -9.39 -1.33
N ALA A 167 25.00 -9.18 -2.38
CA ALA A 167 24.60 -7.82 -2.76
C ALA A 167 23.68 -7.22 -1.69
N HIS A 168 23.88 -5.95 -1.37
CA HIS A 168 23.09 -5.21 -0.39
C HIS A 168 22.27 -4.14 -1.11
N ILE A 169 20.96 -4.33 -1.14
CA ILE A 169 20.00 -3.39 -1.71
C ILE A 169 19.40 -2.52 -0.61
N TRP A 170 19.49 -1.19 -0.78
CA TRP A 170 18.98 -0.17 0.12
C TRP A 170 18.89 1.19 -0.61
N TYR A 171 18.44 2.26 0.04
CA TYR A 171 18.24 3.57 -0.60
C TYR A 171 19.48 4.06 -1.39
N GLY A 172 20.69 3.82 -0.85
CA GLY A 172 21.96 4.26 -1.44
C GLY A 172 22.50 3.38 -2.57
N ASP A 173 22.08 2.13 -2.66
CA ASP A 173 22.43 1.20 -3.75
C ASP A 173 21.23 0.32 -4.11
N ARG A 174 20.44 0.80 -5.07
CA ARG A 174 19.07 0.31 -5.32
C ARG A 174 19.00 -0.80 -6.35
N VAL A 175 20.05 -1.07 -7.11
CA VAL A 175 20.01 -2.05 -8.20
C VAL A 175 21.31 -2.84 -8.19
N ALA A 176 21.21 -4.15 -7.97
CA ALA A 176 22.34 -5.03 -8.10
C ALA A 176 22.40 -5.66 -9.51
N PRO A 177 23.59 -6.06 -9.98
CA PRO A 177 23.77 -6.77 -11.24
C PRO A 177 22.98 -8.09 -11.37
N ASN A 178 22.56 -8.67 -10.23
CA ASN A 178 21.75 -9.87 -10.18
C ASN A 178 20.24 -9.62 -10.45
N GLY A 179 19.84 -8.38 -10.73
CA GLY A 179 18.46 -8.02 -11.03
C GLY A 179 17.58 -7.76 -9.80
N ALA A 180 18.17 -7.72 -8.59
CA ALA A 180 17.51 -7.23 -7.39
C ALA A 180 17.40 -5.70 -7.44
N ALA A 181 16.21 -5.17 -7.17
CA ALA A 181 15.95 -3.74 -7.23
C ALA A 181 15.06 -3.23 -6.08
N LEU A 182 15.36 -2.04 -5.56
CA LEU A 182 14.45 -1.23 -4.75
C LEU A 182 13.60 -0.37 -5.70
N ASP A 183 12.49 -0.95 -6.14
CA ASP A 183 11.56 -0.38 -7.11
C ASP A 183 10.96 0.91 -6.58
N VAL A 184 10.28 0.89 -5.43
CA VAL A 184 9.61 2.06 -4.84
C VAL A 184 10.27 2.44 -3.53
N ASP A 185 10.48 3.74 -3.34
CA ASP A 185 11.17 4.33 -2.19
C ASP A 185 10.42 5.62 -1.80
N VAL A 186 9.73 5.54 -0.66
CA VAL A 186 8.89 6.61 -0.12
C VAL A 186 9.38 6.88 1.30
N THR A 187 9.99 8.03 1.51
CA THR A 187 10.68 8.39 2.77
C THR A 187 9.79 9.16 3.76
N THR A 188 8.48 9.23 3.50
CA THR A 188 7.53 9.99 4.34
C THR A 188 6.19 9.28 4.43
N GLY A 189 5.33 9.72 5.36
CA GLY A 189 4.02 9.11 5.55
C GLY A 189 4.15 7.72 6.17
N TYR A 190 3.72 6.70 5.44
CA TYR A 190 3.58 5.32 5.93
C TYR A 190 4.18 4.30 4.95
N GLY A 191 5.13 4.74 4.12
CA GLY A 191 5.66 4.00 2.96
C GLY A 191 4.70 3.96 1.75
N PRO A 192 4.82 2.96 0.86
CA PRO A 192 5.67 1.77 0.98
C PRO A 192 7.09 1.96 0.45
N GLU A 193 8.01 1.15 0.97
CA GLU A 193 9.19 0.74 0.21
C GLU A 193 8.96 -0.63 -0.41
N ILE A 194 9.36 -0.80 -1.68
CA ILE A 194 9.12 -2.03 -2.43
C ILE A 194 10.42 -2.51 -3.06
N PHE A 195 10.87 -3.67 -2.62
CA PHE A 195 11.89 -4.45 -3.30
C PHE A 195 11.25 -5.44 -4.27
N ALA A 196 11.85 -5.62 -5.45
CA ALA A 196 11.45 -6.61 -6.43
C ALA A 196 12.67 -7.32 -7.03
N MET A 197 12.50 -8.60 -7.35
CA MET A 197 13.50 -9.40 -8.07
C MET A 197 12.80 -10.37 -9.03
N PRO A 198 12.92 -10.18 -10.36
CA PRO A 198 12.32 -11.06 -11.36
C PRO A 198 12.91 -12.46 -11.42
N ALA A 199 14.22 -12.59 -11.14
CA ALA A 199 14.94 -13.85 -11.16
C ALA A 199 15.69 -14.09 -9.83
N PRO A 200 14.98 -14.46 -8.74
CA PRO A 200 15.59 -14.68 -7.44
C PRO A 200 16.67 -15.76 -7.52
N ILE A 201 17.87 -15.43 -7.04
CA ILE A 201 18.96 -16.39 -6.87
C ILE A 201 18.59 -17.35 -5.73
N LYS A 202 18.93 -18.63 -5.89
CA LYS A 202 18.74 -19.63 -4.83
C LYS A 202 19.68 -19.37 -3.65
N GLY A 203 19.16 -19.54 -2.44
CA GLY A 203 19.94 -19.40 -1.21
C GLY A 203 19.31 -18.43 -0.22
N GLN A 204 20.13 -17.97 0.74
CA GLN A 204 19.66 -17.21 1.89
C GLN A 204 19.51 -15.72 1.57
N TYR A 205 18.33 -15.17 1.84
CA TYR A 205 18.05 -13.75 1.85
C TYR A 205 17.90 -13.26 3.29
N LEU A 206 18.34 -12.03 3.52
CA LEU A 206 18.19 -11.35 4.80
C LEU A 206 17.43 -10.04 4.56
N VAL A 207 16.34 -9.85 5.30
CA VAL A 207 15.50 -8.65 5.24
C VAL A 207 15.66 -7.88 6.54
N TYR A 208 16.11 -6.65 6.43
CA TYR A 208 16.31 -5.71 7.52
C TYR A 208 15.44 -4.47 7.32
N VAL A 209 15.12 -3.82 8.42
CA VAL A 209 14.49 -2.50 8.43
C VAL A 209 15.39 -1.56 9.23
N ASN A 210 15.78 -0.45 8.63
CA ASN A 210 16.47 0.63 9.34
C ASN A 210 15.44 1.66 9.80
N TYR A 211 15.49 2.05 11.07
CA TYR A 211 14.75 3.22 11.54
C TYR A 211 15.62 4.46 11.29
N PHE A 212 15.48 5.08 10.11
CA PHE A 212 16.35 6.17 9.72
C PHE A 212 16.11 7.45 10.52
N GLY A 213 14.85 7.83 10.74
CA GLY A 213 14.52 9.04 11.47
C GLY A 213 13.03 9.37 11.57
N GLY A 214 12.74 10.47 12.25
CA GLY A 214 11.37 10.95 12.45
C GLY A 214 10.65 10.29 13.63
N GLY A 215 9.32 10.26 13.58
CA GLY A 215 8.48 9.80 14.69
C GLY A 215 8.30 10.82 15.81
N TYR A 216 8.70 12.07 15.59
CA TYR A 216 8.50 13.21 16.49
C TYR A 216 7.78 14.36 15.77
N SER A 217 6.98 15.11 16.52
CA SER A 217 6.33 16.35 16.09
C SER A 217 6.73 17.48 17.02
N SER A 218 7.09 18.64 16.44
CA SER A 218 7.36 19.86 17.19
C SER A 218 6.08 20.68 17.39
N ASP A 219 5.81 21.14 18.60
CA ASP A 219 4.74 22.11 18.87
C ASP A 219 5.15 23.56 18.49
N GLU A 220 4.23 24.52 18.68
CA GLU A 220 4.47 25.95 18.38
C GLU A 220 5.58 26.58 19.23
N GLU A 221 5.95 25.93 20.34
CA GLU A 221 6.95 26.36 21.30
C GLU A 221 8.30 25.66 21.06
N GLY A 222 8.36 24.75 20.09
CA GLY A 222 9.55 24.02 19.67
C GLY A 222 9.85 22.77 20.50
N GLN A 223 8.91 22.32 21.32
CA GLN A 223 9.03 21.07 22.07
C GLN A 223 8.72 19.88 21.15
N GLU A 224 9.62 18.89 21.12
CA GLU A 224 9.47 17.67 20.33
C GLU A 224 8.82 16.56 21.16
N ASP A 225 7.63 16.13 20.75
CA ASP A 225 6.95 14.97 21.32
C ASP A 225 6.89 13.84 20.30
N ALA A 226 6.97 12.60 20.77
CA ALA A 226 6.79 11.44 19.89
C ALA A 226 5.37 11.42 19.31
N VAL A 227 5.25 11.22 17.99
CA VAL A 227 3.95 11.15 17.29
C VAL A 227 3.08 10.02 17.85
N GLN A 228 3.73 8.93 18.27
CA GLN A 228 3.11 7.82 19.00
C GLN A 228 4.14 7.12 19.88
N ALA A 229 3.67 6.28 20.81
CA ALA A 229 4.54 5.61 21.77
C ALA A 229 5.51 4.60 21.14
N LEU A 230 5.14 3.97 20.02
CA LEU A 230 5.94 2.93 19.37
C LEU A 230 5.61 2.86 17.88
N THR A 231 6.60 3.02 17.01
CA THR A 231 6.47 2.76 15.58
C THR A 231 6.50 1.26 15.32
N THR A 232 5.55 0.75 14.53
CA THR A 232 5.53 -0.64 14.07
C THR A 232 5.74 -0.68 12.56
N ALA A 233 6.79 -1.36 12.13
CA ALA A 233 6.99 -1.72 10.73
C ALA A 233 6.14 -2.95 10.39
N GLN A 234 5.57 -2.96 9.19
CA GLN A 234 4.96 -4.13 8.57
C GLN A 234 5.76 -4.50 7.33
N VAL A 235 6.38 -5.69 7.36
CA VAL A 235 7.14 -6.24 6.24
C VAL A 235 6.38 -7.43 5.66
N THR A 236 6.06 -7.37 4.37
CA THR A 236 5.43 -8.48 3.64
C THR A 236 6.40 -9.05 2.62
N VAL A 237 6.75 -10.32 2.76
CA VAL A 237 7.57 -11.09 1.80
C VAL A 237 6.64 -11.94 0.94
N ILE A 238 6.74 -11.79 -0.38
CA ILE A 238 5.98 -12.54 -1.38
C ILE A 238 6.97 -13.30 -2.27
N THR A 239 6.88 -14.62 -2.31
CA THR A 239 7.69 -15.50 -3.17
C THR A 239 6.84 -16.13 -4.27
N GLU A 240 7.43 -16.35 -5.44
CA GLU A 240 6.74 -16.82 -6.66
C GLU A 240 5.46 -16.01 -6.97
N GLU A 241 5.56 -14.68 -6.84
CA GLU A 241 4.46 -13.73 -7.09
C GLU A 241 3.78 -13.96 -8.45
N GLY A 242 2.45 -13.98 -8.45
CA GLY A 242 1.63 -14.19 -9.64
C GLY A 242 1.54 -15.64 -10.12
N THR A 243 2.09 -16.61 -9.38
CA THR A 243 2.02 -18.04 -9.73
C THR A 243 1.14 -18.83 -8.75
N PRO A 244 0.70 -20.05 -9.10
CA PRO A 244 0.01 -20.94 -8.15
C PRO A 244 0.84 -21.34 -6.92
N SER A 245 2.16 -21.11 -6.96
CA SER A 245 3.08 -21.37 -5.85
C SER A 245 3.37 -20.12 -5.03
N GLU A 246 2.64 -19.02 -5.27
CA GLU A 246 2.78 -17.78 -4.51
C GLU A 246 2.63 -18.05 -3.01
N LYS A 247 3.56 -17.50 -2.23
CA LYS A 247 3.51 -17.52 -0.76
C LYS A 247 3.74 -16.11 -0.24
N MET A 248 2.85 -15.68 0.65
CA MET A 248 2.92 -14.39 1.32
C MET A 248 3.11 -14.60 2.83
N GLU A 249 4.12 -13.95 3.40
CA GLU A 249 4.37 -13.90 4.85
C GLU A 249 4.46 -12.43 5.28
N THR A 250 3.70 -12.03 6.31
CA THR A 250 3.74 -10.66 6.85
C THR A 250 4.24 -10.69 8.29
N PHE A 251 5.14 -9.75 8.60
CA PHE A 251 5.78 -9.58 9.90
C PHE A 251 5.48 -8.18 10.43
N LEU A 252 5.00 -8.09 11.66
CA LEU A 252 4.87 -6.84 12.40
C LEU A 252 6.04 -6.71 13.36
N VAL A 253 6.81 -5.64 13.22
CA VAL A 253 8.08 -5.44 13.91
C VAL A 253 8.06 -4.10 14.62
N PRO A 254 7.95 -4.09 15.95
CA PRO A 254 8.14 -2.88 16.74
C PRO A 254 9.55 -2.34 16.57
N MET A 255 9.67 -1.07 16.20
CA MET A 255 10.94 -0.37 16.04
C MET A 255 11.30 0.30 17.37
N ARG A 256 12.54 0.14 17.87
CA ARG A 256 12.89 0.61 19.22
C ARG A 256 13.47 2.01 19.23
N ALA A 257 14.38 2.30 18.30
CA ALA A 257 15.05 3.60 18.26
C ALA A 257 15.52 3.98 16.85
N VAL A 258 15.60 5.30 16.61
CA VAL A 258 16.24 5.87 15.43
C VAL A 258 17.71 5.43 15.36
N GLY A 259 18.18 5.14 14.15
CA GLY A 259 19.49 4.58 13.82
C GLY A 259 19.58 3.05 13.92
N GLU A 260 18.56 2.38 14.46
CA GLU A 260 18.58 0.93 14.62
C GLU A 260 18.37 0.20 13.28
N LEU A 261 19.20 -0.82 13.02
CA LEU A 261 19.00 -1.77 11.93
C LEU A 261 18.50 -3.11 12.50
N THR A 262 17.25 -3.44 12.21
CA THR A 262 16.57 -4.62 12.76
C THR A 262 16.47 -5.72 11.72
N LEU A 263 17.00 -6.92 12.00
CA LEU A 263 16.74 -8.10 11.18
C LEU A 263 15.30 -8.54 11.38
N VAL A 264 14.50 -8.49 10.31
CA VAL A 264 13.09 -8.88 10.33
C VAL A 264 12.92 -10.35 9.97
N LYS A 265 13.60 -10.79 8.91
CA LYS A 265 13.46 -12.16 8.40
C LYS A 265 14.74 -12.63 7.73
N SER A 266 15.08 -13.88 8.00
CA SER A 266 15.97 -14.68 7.16
C SER A 266 15.13 -15.78 6.50
N PHE A 267 15.26 -15.96 5.20
CA PHE A 267 14.59 -17.05 4.47
C PHE A 267 15.46 -17.58 3.34
N SER A 268 15.26 -18.85 2.97
CA SER A 268 15.94 -19.45 1.82
C SER A 268 14.99 -19.51 0.64
N TYR A 269 15.44 -19.01 -0.51
CA TYR A 269 14.74 -19.20 -1.78
C TYR A 269 15.17 -20.54 -2.41
N PRO A 270 14.23 -21.42 -2.81
CA PRO A 270 14.52 -22.78 -3.26
C PRO A 270 15.06 -22.91 -4.69
#